data_AF-A0A4Y2RIR6-F1
#
_entry.id   AF-A0A4Y2RIR6-F1
#
_cell.length_a   1.000
_cell.length_b   1.000
_cell.length_c   1.000
_cell.angle_alpha   90.00
_cell.angle_beta   90.00
_cell.angle_gamma   90.00
#
_symmetry.space_group_name_H-M   'P 1'
#
loop_
_entity.id
_entity.type
_entity.pdbx_description
1 polymer ?
#
loop_
_entity_poly.entity_id
_entity_poly.type
_entity_poly.pdbx_seq_one_letter_code
_entity_poly.pdbx_strand_id
1 'polypeptide(L)'
;MEKENLATALQVEPIEIENNHQSVDLQNEDLYSLVEELKIKFAETTSHADKVQILTLVPKSWSLEKTKREFSTTMHLVRKGRNIKKSFGVLGKPAARQGTKISQGDISVIQTFYESDDISRLCPGKKDFVNVRTDYGKVQKQKRLILCN
;
A
#
# COMPACT_ATOMS: atom_id res chain seq x y z
N MET A 1 -14.27 43.69 -57.79
CA MET A 1 -15.60 43.18 -57.38
C MET A 1 -15.37 42.43 -56.08
N GLU A 2 -15.40 43.15 -54.96
CA GLU A 2 -15.13 42.61 -53.62
C GLU A 2 -16.26 41.67 -53.21
N LYS A 3 -15.89 40.50 -52.67
CA LYS A 3 -16.86 39.55 -52.11
C LYS A 3 -16.93 39.81 -50.61
N GLU A 4 -18.03 40.40 -50.18
CA GLU A 4 -18.35 40.55 -48.77
C GLU A 4 -18.55 39.17 -48.11
N ASN A 5 -18.02 39.04 -46.90
CA ASN A 5 -18.10 37.82 -46.10
C ASN A 5 -19.56 37.58 -45.68
N LEU A 6 -20.10 36.39 -45.95
CA LEU A 6 -21.47 35.97 -45.61
C LEU A 6 -21.82 36.13 -44.12
N ALA A 7 -20.82 36.22 -43.25
CA ALA A 7 -21.01 36.40 -41.81
C ALA A 7 -21.69 37.74 -41.44
N THR A 8 -21.64 38.76 -42.29
CA THR A 8 -22.22 40.08 -42.00
C THR A 8 -23.75 40.14 -42.22
N ALA A 9 -24.35 39.14 -42.89
CA ALA A 9 -25.77 39.18 -43.28
C ALA A 9 -26.76 38.59 -42.26
N LEU A 10 -26.28 38.02 -41.15
CA LEU A 10 -27.12 37.40 -40.12
C LEU A 10 -27.01 38.19 -38.80
N GLN A 11 -27.91 39.16 -38.63
CA GLN A 11 -28.18 39.77 -37.32
C GLN A 11 -28.91 38.74 -36.45
N VAL A 12 -28.16 37.85 -35.80
CA VAL A 12 -28.68 36.98 -34.74
C VAL A 12 -28.40 37.68 -33.42
N GLU A 13 -29.47 38.09 -32.73
CA GLU A 13 -29.40 38.61 -31.37
C GLU A 13 -28.66 37.58 -30.47
N PRO A 14 -27.68 38.02 -29.66
CA PRO A 14 -26.94 37.12 -28.79
C PRO A 14 -27.90 36.50 -27.75
N ILE A 15 -27.91 35.17 -27.70
CA ILE A 15 -28.64 34.43 -26.67
C ILE A 15 -27.94 34.67 -25.34
N GLU A 16 -28.61 35.37 -24.41
CA GLU A 16 -28.17 35.47 -23.03
C GLU A 16 -28.31 34.09 -22.37
N ILE A 17 -27.19 33.37 -22.28
CA ILE A 17 -27.10 32.16 -21.48
C ILE A 17 -27.00 32.63 -20.03
N GLU A 18 -28.09 32.52 -19.28
CA GLU A 18 -28.05 32.68 -17.82
C GLU A 18 -27.08 31.64 -17.25
N ASN A 19 -25.91 32.14 -16.90
CA ASN A 19 -24.86 31.42 -16.21
C ASN A 19 -25.34 31.07 -14.80
N ASN A 20 -25.99 29.92 -14.65
CA ASN A 20 -26.27 29.30 -13.35
C ASN A 20 -24.95 28.80 -12.71
N HIS A 21 -24.05 29.72 -12.37
CA HIS A 21 -22.71 29.46 -11.84
C HIS A 21 -22.69 29.33 -10.30
N GLN A 22 -23.81 29.62 -9.63
CA GLN A 22 -23.82 29.87 -8.19
C GLN A 22 -23.95 28.60 -7.32
N SER A 23 -24.37 27.47 -7.89
CA SER A 23 -24.50 26.19 -7.17
C SER A 23 -23.23 25.34 -7.15
N VAL A 24 -22.23 25.67 -7.98
CA VAL A 24 -20.97 24.91 -8.11
C VAL A 24 -19.95 25.29 -7.03
N ASP A 25 -20.05 26.50 -6.46
CA ASP A 25 -19.02 27.04 -5.58
C ASP A 25 -19.11 26.55 -4.12
N LEU A 26 -20.31 26.26 -3.59
CA LEU A 26 -20.48 25.83 -2.19
C LEU A 26 -20.01 24.37 -1.95
N GLN A 27 -20.08 23.49 -2.94
CA GLN A 27 -19.62 22.10 -2.81
C GLN A 27 -18.09 21.97 -2.78
N ASN A 28 -17.36 23.04 -3.10
CA ASN A 28 -15.91 23.02 -3.14
C ASN A 28 -15.27 23.17 -1.76
N GLU A 29 -15.88 23.93 -0.84
CA GLU A 29 -15.26 24.25 0.45
C GLU A 29 -15.17 23.03 1.37
N ASP A 30 -16.24 22.26 1.51
CA ASP A 30 -16.24 20.99 2.26
C ASP A 30 -15.24 19.98 1.67
N LEU A 31 -15.09 19.95 0.35
CA LEU A 31 -14.13 19.08 -0.33
C LEU A 31 -12.68 19.51 -0.05
N TYR A 32 -12.39 20.81 -0.05
CA TYR A 32 -11.07 21.34 0.31
C TYR A 32 -10.76 21.07 1.79
N SER A 33 -11.74 21.26 2.67
CA SER A 33 -11.63 20.95 4.09
C SER A 33 -11.26 19.48 4.31
N LEU A 34 -11.99 18.55 3.66
CA LEU A 34 -11.70 17.12 3.73
C LEU A 34 -10.29 16.78 3.23
N VAL A 35 -9.85 17.39 2.12
CA VAL A 35 -8.51 17.18 1.59
C VAL A 35 -7.44 17.64 2.58
N GLU A 36 -7.67 18.75 3.27
CA GLU A 36 -6.73 19.27 4.27
C GLU A 36 -6.68 18.36 5.51
N GLU A 37 -7.83 17.87 6.00
CA GLU A 37 -7.87 16.86 7.07
C GLU A 37 -7.10 15.59 6.70
N LEU A 38 -7.21 15.13 5.44
CA LEU A 38 -6.46 13.98 4.95
C LEU A 38 -4.96 14.25 4.93
N LYS A 39 -4.53 15.48 4.61
CA LYS A 39 -3.12 15.90 4.63
C LYS A 39 -2.58 15.91 6.06
N ILE A 40 -3.33 16.48 7.01
CA ILE A 40 -2.99 16.48 8.44
C ILE A 40 -2.81 15.04 8.92
N LYS A 41 -3.82 14.19 8.71
CA LYS A 41 -3.76 12.77 9.10
C LYS A 41 -2.59 12.05 8.46
N PHE A 42 -2.28 12.33 7.20
CA PHE A 42 -1.15 11.72 6.50
C PHE A 42 0.21 12.11 7.11
N ALA A 43 0.34 13.36 7.55
CA ALA A 43 1.54 13.87 8.21
C ALA A 43 1.74 13.27 9.61
N GLU A 44 0.67 13.18 10.40
CA GLU A 44 0.69 12.61 11.77
C GLU A 44 0.92 11.10 11.79
N THR A 45 0.43 10.39 10.77
CA THR A 45 0.52 8.94 10.70
C THR A 45 1.97 8.49 10.53
N THR A 46 2.44 7.55 11.36
CA THR A 46 3.77 6.93 11.22
C THR A 46 3.74 5.64 10.39
N SER A 47 2.61 4.92 10.42
CA SER A 47 2.40 3.65 9.73
C SER A 47 2.40 3.82 8.20
N HIS A 48 3.29 3.08 7.53
CA HIS A 48 3.32 3.05 6.06
C HIS A 48 1.99 2.53 5.47
N ALA A 49 1.33 1.57 6.12
CA ALA A 49 0.10 0.99 5.60
C ALA A 49 -1.03 2.02 5.54
N ASP A 50 -1.13 2.84 6.58
CA ASP A 50 -2.17 3.85 6.71
C ASP A 50 -1.89 5.05 5.79
N LYS A 51 -0.62 5.45 5.61
CA LYS A 51 -0.25 6.44 4.58
C LYS A 51 -0.71 6.03 3.18
N VAL A 52 -0.46 4.77 2.82
CA VAL A 52 -0.89 4.23 1.53
C VAL A 52 -2.41 4.17 1.43
N GLN A 53 -3.10 3.81 2.52
CA GLN A 53 -4.56 3.79 2.58
C GLN A 53 -5.15 5.19 2.35
N ILE A 54 -4.60 6.24 2.98
CA ILE A 54 -5.03 7.63 2.77
C ILE A 54 -4.87 8.03 1.30
N LEU A 55 -3.76 7.65 0.65
CA LEU A 55 -3.54 7.93 -0.77
C LEU A 55 -4.54 7.24 -1.70
N THR A 56 -5.29 6.23 -1.24
CA THR A 56 -6.39 5.64 -2.00
C THR A 56 -7.63 6.54 -2.05
N LEU A 57 -7.78 7.50 -1.13
CA LEU A 57 -8.91 8.43 -1.10
C LEU A 57 -8.76 9.55 -2.13
N VAL A 58 -7.53 9.83 -2.56
CA VAL A 58 -7.21 10.95 -3.47
C VAL A 58 -8.05 10.89 -4.77
N PRO A 59 -8.62 12.04 -5.21
CA PRO A 59 -9.41 12.11 -6.43
C PRO A 59 -8.69 11.57 -7.66
N LYS A 60 -9.44 10.97 -8.59
CA LYS A 60 -8.88 10.46 -9.86
C LYS A 60 -8.42 11.58 -10.80
N SER A 61 -9.02 12.77 -10.67
CA SER A 61 -8.67 13.98 -11.45
C SER A 61 -7.26 14.51 -11.16
N TRP A 62 -6.67 14.18 -10.01
CA TRP A 62 -5.34 14.65 -9.66
C TRP A 62 -4.24 13.85 -10.37
N SER A 63 -3.30 14.57 -11.00
CA SER A 63 -2.08 13.94 -11.54
C SER A 63 -1.19 13.39 -10.41
N LEU A 64 -0.34 12.43 -10.73
CA LEU A 64 0.60 11.85 -9.75
C LEU A 64 1.54 12.90 -9.16
N GLU A 65 2.00 13.85 -9.98
CA GLU A 65 2.82 15.00 -9.54
C GLU A 65 2.04 15.92 -8.59
N LYS A 66 0.75 16.20 -8.88
CA LYS A 66 -0.08 17.00 -7.97
C LYS A 66 -0.21 16.31 -6.61
N THR A 67 -0.57 15.03 -6.58
CA THR A 67 -0.69 14.27 -5.32
C THR A 67 0.62 14.24 -4.55
N LYS A 68 1.75 14.04 -5.24
CA LYS A 68 3.08 14.04 -4.63
C LYS A 68 3.36 15.37 -3.93
N ARG A 69 3.08 16.50 -4.59
CA ARG A 69 3.28 17.85 -4.05
C ARG A 69 2.37 18.13 -2.86
N GLU A 70 1.07 17.83 -2.98
CA GLU A 70 0.09 18.10 -1.92
C GLU A 70 0.35 17.30 -0.64
N PHE A 71 0.72 16.02 -0.76
CA PHE A 71 0.98 15.15 0.39
C PHE A 71 2.48 15.10 0.79
N SER A 72 3.33 15.94 0.18
CA SER A 72 4.78 16.00 0.44
C SER A 72 5.44 14.61 0.53
N THR A 73 5.16 13.75 -0.45
CA THR A 73 5.56 12.34 -0.42
C THR A 73 6.37 11.92 -1.64
N THR A 74 6.76 10.65 -1.71
CA THR A 74 7.53 10.10 -2.83
C THR A 74 6.60 9.61 -3.95
N MET A 75 7.08 9.68 -5.18
CA MET A 75 6.36 9.17 -6.35
C MET A 75 6.03 7.68 -6.22
N HIS A 76 6.92 6.90 -5.59
CA HIS A 76 6.70 5.47 -5.33
C HIS A 76 5.44 5.24 -4.47
N LEU A 77 5.26 6.03 -3.41
CA LEU A 77 4.13 5.86 -2.50
C LEU A 77 2.80 6.23 -3.16
N VAL A 78 2.78 7.30 -3.97
CA VAL A 78 1.60 7.71 -4.76
C VAL A 78 1.21 6.61 -5.76
N ARG A 79 2.17 6.06 -6.50
CA ARG A 79 1.93 4.95 -7.43
C ARG A 79 1.38 3.72 -6.71
N LYS A 80 1.94 3.40 -5.54
CA LYS A 80 1.49 2.28 -4.71
C LYS A 80 0.04 2.48 -4.24
N GLY A 81 -0.31 3.66 -3.75
CA GLY A 81 -1.69 4.00 -3.38
C GLY A 81 -2.67 3.88 -4.55
N ARG A 82 -2.29 4.38 -5.74
CA ARG A 82 -3.09 4.24 -6.97
C ARG A 82 -3.29 2.77 -7.38
N ASN A 83 -2.23 1.95 -7.32
CA ASN A 83 -2.31 0.53 -7.64
C ASN A 83 -3.21 -0.23 -6.66
N ILE A 84 -3.14 0.10 -5.37
CA ILE A 84 -4.02 -0.47 -4.35
C ILE A 84 -5.47 -0.01 -4.56
N LYS A 85 -5.71 1.28 -4.86
CA LYS A 85 -7.04 1.78 -5.23
C LYS A 85 -7.62 1.04 -6.45
N LYS A 86 -6.79 0.72 -7.44
CA LYS A 86 -7.20 -0.03 -8.64
C LYS A 86 -7.55 -1.48 -8.31
N SER A 87 -6.83 -2.12 -7.39
CA SER A 87 -6.96 -3.55 -7.11
C SER A 87 -8.00 -3.85 -6.02
N PHE A 88 -8.07 -3.02 -4.98
CA PHE A 88 -8.87 -3.24 -3.77
C PHE A 88 -9.90 -2.13 -3.50
N GLY A 89 -9.93 -1.08 -4.33
CA GLY A 89 -10.85 0.04 -4.14
C GLY A 89 -10.39 1.07 -3.11
N VAL A 90 -11.33 1.94 -2.73
CA VAL A 90 -11.11 3.01 -1.75
C VAL A 90 -10.92 2.40 -0.36
N LEU A 91 -10.00 2.96 0.43
CA LEU A 91 -9.58 2.44 1.74
C LEU A 91 -8.90 1.06 1.70
N GLY A 92 -8.43 0.62 0.52
CA GLY A 92 -7.61 -0.58 0.41
C GLY A 92 -6.32 -0.46 1.23
N LYS A 93 -6.00 -1.50 2.01
CA LYS A 93 -4.73 -1.58 2.76
C LYS A 93 -3.70 -2.40 1.99
N PRO A 94 -2.41 -2.01 2.03
CA PRO A 94 -1.37 -2.86 1.49
C PRO A 94 -1.29 -4.17 2.27
N ALA A 95 -1.02 -5.27 1.58
CA ALA A 95 -0.75 -6.55 2.23
C ALA A 95 0.41 -6.40 3.23
N ALA A 96 0.26 -7.06 4.38
CA ALA A 96 1.35 -7.16 5.36
C ALA A 96 2.57 -7.81 4.68
N ARG A 97 3.76 -7.30 4.98
CA ARG A 97 4.99 -7.93 4.51
C ARG A 97 5.05 -9.33 5.11
N GLN A 98 4.81 -10.35 4.29
CA GLN A 98 5.16 -11.71 4.65
C GLN A 98 6.67 -11.84 4.44
N GLY A 99 7.40 -12.20 5.49
CA GLY A 99 8.82 -12.52 5.36
C GLY A 99 9.01 -13.67 4.36
N THR A 100 10.22 -13.79 3.81
CA THR A 100 10.57 -14.93 2.95
C THR A 100 10.33 -16.21 3.71
N LYS A 101 9.42 -17.06 3.20
CA LYS A 101 9.16 -18.37 3.76
C LYS A 101 10.22 -19.33 3.24
N ILE A 102 10.83 -20.09 4.12
CA ILE A 102 11.72 -21.20 3.75
C ILE A 102 10.84 -22.30 3.12
N SER A 103 11.32 -22.92 2.03
CA SER A 103 10.55 -23.97 1.37
C SER A 103 10.44 -25.20 2.27
N GLN A 104 9.36 -25.97 2.13
CA GLN A 104 9.19 -27.19 2.92
C GLN A 104 10.31 -28.20 2.62
N GLY A 105 10.81 -28.23 1.39
CA GLY A 105 11.95 -29.08 1.00
C GLY A 105 13.22 -28.71 1.76
N ASP A 106 13.55 -27.42 1.85
CA ASP A 106 14.73 -26.95 2.60
C ASP A 106 14.59 -27.26 4.09
N ILE A 107 13.38 -27.08 4.66
CA ILE A 107 13.10 -27.44 6.06
C ILE A 107 13.37 -28.93 6.28
N SER A 108 12.88 -29.79 5.39
CA SER A 108 13.11 -31.24 5.48
C SER A 108 14.59 -31.59 5.38
N VAL A 109 15.33 -31.00 4.43
CA VAL A 109 16.79 -31.23 4.29
C VAL A 109 17.53 -30.80 5.55
N ILE A 110 17.25 -29.61 6.08
CA ILE A 110 17.87 -29.10 7.31
C ILE A 110 17.53 -30.00 8.49
N GLN A 111 16.30 -30.48 8.59
CA GLN A 111 15.88 -31.37 9.66
C GLN A 111 16.58 -32.73 9.57
N THR A 112 16.63 -33.35 8.39
CA THR A 112 17.34 -34.61 8.16
C THR A 112 18.83 -34.46 8.48
N PHE A 113 19.45 -33.36 8.06
CA PHE A 113 20.84 -33.05 8.38
C PHE A 113 21.06 -32.92 9.89
N TYR A 114 20.19 -32.17 10.59
CA TYR A 114 20.31 -31.93 12.03
C TYR A 114 19.99 -33.15 12.89
N GLU A 115 19.08 -34.03 12.45
CA GLU A 115 18.66 -35.23 13.18
C GLU A 115 19.54 -36.46 12.87
N SER A 116 20.41 -36.38 11.86
CA SER A 116 21.36 -37.46 11.53
C SER A 116 22.39 -37.68 12.64
N ASP A 117 22.52 -38.92 13.11
CA ASP A 117 23.52 -39.33 14.11
C ASP A 117 24.96 -39.41 13.54
N ASP A 118 25.09 -39.41 12.20
CA ASP A 118 26.39 -39.37 11.51
C ASP A 118 27.01 -37.97 11.54
N ILE A 119 26.15 -36.94 11.52
CA ILE A 119 26.55 -35.53 11.41
C ILE A 119 26.38 -34.81 12.75
N SER A 120 25.57 -35.32 13.65
CA SER A 120 25.28 -34.67 14.93
C SER A 120 25.14 -35.68 16.06
N ARG A 121 25.35 -35.23 17.30
CA ARG A 121 25.16 -36.06 18.50
C ARG A 121 24.28 -35.36 19.52
N LEU A 122 23.47 -36.13 20.25
CA LEU A 122 22.69 -35.61 21.36
C LEU A 122 23.63 -35.08 22.45
N CYS A 123 23.35 -33.86 22.95
CA CYS A 123 24.05 -33.34 24.11
C CYS A 123 23.73 -34.21 25.34
N PRO A 124 24.72 -34.57 26.17
CA PRO A 124 24.50 -35.49 27.29
C PRO A 124 23.82 -34.84 28.51
N GLY A 125 23.75 -33.49 28.58
CA GLY A 125 23.24 -32.80 29.76
C GLY A 125 21.72 -32.82 29.89
N LYS A 126 21.19 -33.13 31.08
CA LYS A 126 19.74 -33.08 31.38
C LYS A 126 19.10 -31.71 31.14
N LYS A 127 19.89 -30.63 31.20
CA LYS A 127 19.43 -29.26 30.94
C LYS A 127 19.63 -28.83 29.47
N ASP A 128 20.23 -29.67 28.63
CA ASP A 128 20.49 -29.38 27.23
C ASP A 128 19.27 -29.70 26.37
N PHE A 129 18.16 -29.00 26.63
CA PHE A 129 16.93 -29.15 25.86
C PHE A 129 16.38 -27.78 25.43
N VAL A 130 15.49 -27.82 24.44
CA VAL A 130 14.71 -26.67 23.98
C VAL A 130 13.24 -27.06 24.02
N ASN A 131 12.40 -26.13 24.46
CA ASN A 131 10.97 -26.30 24.36
C ASN A 131 10.51 -25.94 22.94
N VAL A 132 9.93 -26.91 22.23
CA VAL A 132 9.41 -26.74 20.88
C VAL A 132 7.88 -26.83 20.91
N ARG A 133 7.22 -25.93 20.21
CA ARG A 133 5.76 -25.98 20.02
C ARG A 133 5.45 -26.86 18.82
N THR A 134 4.62 -27.85 19.03
CA THR A 134 4.10 -28.78 18.01
C THR A 134 2.58 -28.68 17.98
N ASP A 135 1.94 -29.30 16.99
CA ASP A 135 0.48 -29.34 16.87
C ASP A 135 -0.20 -29.96 18.11
N TYR A 136 0.52 -30.86 18.80
CA TYR A 136 0.07 -31.55 20.00
C TYR A 136 0.44 -30.84 21.32
N GLY A 137 1.08 -29.66 21.23
CA GLY A 137 1.48 -28.88 22.40
C GLY A 137 2.99 -28.67 22.53
N LYS A 138 3.43 -28.31 23.73
CA LYS A 138 4.82 -27.95 24.02
C LYS A 138 5.60 -29.21 24.45
N VAL A 139 6.62 -29.56 23.68
CA VAL A 139 7.49 -30.73 23.95
C VAL A 139 8.93 -30.27 24.19
N GLN A 140 9.64 -31.01 25.05
CA GLN A 140 11.08 -30.79 25.25
C GLN A 140 11.85 -31.65 24.25
N LYS A 141 12.63 -31.02 23.36
CA LYS A 141 13.57 -31.70 22.47
C LYS A 141 15.00 -31.50 22.98
N GLN A 142 15.75 -32.58 23.12
CA GLN A 142 17.17 -32.53 23.49
C GLN A 142 17.96 -31.83 22.39
N LYS A 143 18.90 -30.95 22.77
CA LYS A 143 19.81 -30.28 21.84
C LYS A 143 20.75 -31.31 21.23
N ARG A 144 21.09 -31.10 19.96
CA ARG A 144 22.11 -31.85 19.24
C ARG A 144 23.29 -30.94 18.90
N LEU A 145 24.49 -31.45 19.08
CA LEU A 145 25.76 -30.86 18.68
C LEU A 145 26.08 -31.31 17.27
N ILE A 146 26.31 -30.38 16.35
CA ILE A 146 26.76 -30.68 14.99
C ILE A 146 28.26 -31.00 15.05
N LEU A 147 28.64 -32.15 14.52
CA LEU A 147 30.02 -32.57 14.39
C LEU A 147 30.56 -32.05 13.07
N CYS A 148 31.58 -31.19 13.13
CA CYS A 148 32.37 -30.86 11.94
C CYS A 148 33.28 -32.07 11.67
N ASN A 149 33.15 -32.68 10.50
CA ASN A 149 34.19 -33.56 9.96
C ASN A 149 35.34 -32.72 9.40
#